data_AF-A0A975E8F2-F1
#
_entry.id   AF-A0A975E8F2-F1
#
_cell.length_a   1.000
_cell.length_b   1.000
_cell.length_c   1.000
_cell.angle_alpha   90.00
_cell.angle_beta   90.00
_cell.angle_gamma   90.00
#
_symmetry.space_group_name_H-M   'P 1'
#
loop_
_entity.id
_entity.type
_entity.pdbx_description
1 polymer ?
#
loop_
_entity_poly.entity_id
_entity_poly.type
_entity_poly.pdbx_seq_one_letter_code
_entity_poly.pdbx_strand_id
1 'polypeptide(L)'
;MSKLRLILWLLIAWPLPALLAGAMGWSGVWGSGSALVDYLIPLPVAGGVLHVPSFIVCGWIAWQLPSASASSLSKWRALLLGAALAGVLLLLRLDELLLAVQTQSSRVGSLWQENPVGLFVLCDALVALLLTAAASQGPWLRLELSTLLLLLVPAAVPLGLALKYSKAGEDFRYVAARPGPTRSDEITMVFTRLNVQAADFQARAEAWAAPRHPRLTVDSDDAAILFTTNLDAARNFDTRQVAATLCLYDDGTPSKWVQGAGLQDCFDGHVSFTERFSQAHAARPSTEPPDVQHYMARISVCDSVKPIAPGNDATAVQTASLRICSGLTEAREALVRKHPEWASVPVAPR
;
A
#
# COMPACT_ATOMS: atom_id res chain seq x y z
N MET A 1 30.18 -38.70 -16.88
CA MET A 1 28.76 -38.52 -16.46
C MET A 1 28.42 -37.11 -15.96
N SER A 2 29.38 -36.27 -15.52
CA SER A 2 29.10 -34.89 -15.04
C SER A 2 28.47 -33.98 -16.11
N LYS A 3 28.97 -34.02 -17.35
CA LYS A 3 28.51 -33.16 -18.46
C LYS A 3 27.02 -33.34 -18.78
N LEU A 4 26.52 -34.57 -18.82
CA LEU A 4 25.11 -34.85 -19.12
C LEU A 4 24.17 -34.29 -18.05
N ARG A 5 24.53 -34.42 -16.76
CA ARG A 5 23.73 -33.88 -15.65
C ARG A 5 23.67 -32.35 -15.68
N LEU A 6 24.79 -31.70 -16.01
CA LEU A 6 24.83 -30.25 -16.17
C LEU A 6 23.99 -29.80 -17.37
N ILE A 7 24.07 -30.50 -18.50
CA ILE A 7 23.24 -30.20 -19.68
C ILE A 7 21.76 -30.34 -19.32
N LEU A 8 21.36 -31.42 -18.64
CA LEU A 8 19.98 -31.60 -18.18
C LEU A 8 19.55 -30.51 -17.21
N TRP A 9 20.42 -30.11 -16.28
CA TRP A 9 20.19 -28.96 -15.40
C TRP A 9 19.89 -27.70 -16.22
N LEU A 10 20.77 -27.33 -17.16
CA LEU A 10 20.59 -26.13 -17.99
C LEU A 10 19.29 -26.18 -18.80
N LEU A 11 18.99 -27.31 -19.43
CA LEU A 11 17.82 -27.48 -20.30
C LEU A 11 16.49 -27.48 -19.54
N ILE A 12 16.48 -27.87 -18.27
CA ILE A 12 15.25 -27.97 -17.47
C ILE A 12 15.11 -26.74 -16.57
N ALA A 13 16.12 -26.43 -15.76
CA ALA A 13 16.01 -25.40 -14.74
C ALA A 13 15.83 -24.01 -15.34
N TRP A 14 16.43 -23.71 -16.51
CA TRP A 14 16.30 -22.40 -17.16
C TRP A 14 14.87 -22.10 -17.62
N PRO A 15 14.24 -22.91 -18.50
CA PRO A 15 12.90 -22.58 -18.99
C PRO A 15 11.78 -22.84 -17.98
N LEU A 16 11.99 -23.72 -16.98
CA LEU A 16 10.91 -24.20 -16.11
C LEU A 16 10.17 -23.06 -15.37
N PRO A 17 10.84 -22.11 -14.69
CA PRO A 17 10.15 -21.01 -14.02
C PRO A 17 9.35 -20.14 -14.99
N ALA A 18 9.89 -19.87 -16.18
CA ALA A 18 9.20 -19.07 -17.20
C ALA A 18 7.95 -19.78 -17.73
N LEU A 19 8.02 -21.10 -17.95
CA LEU A 19 6.89 -21.93 -18.34
C LEU A 19 5.80 -21.95 -17.26
N LEU A 20 6.18 -22.10 -15.98
CA LEU A 20 5.23 -22.09 -14.87
C LEU A 20 4.58 -20.72 -14.70
N ALA A 21 5.35 -19.64 -14.73
CA ALA A 21 4.83 -18.28 -14.64
C ALA A 21 3.87 -17.97 -15.80
N GLY A 22 4.24 -18.35 -17.02
CA GLY A 22 3.38 -18.24 -18.21
C GLY A 22 2.09 -19.05 -18.08
N ALA A 23 2.17 -20.29 -17.60
CA ALA A 23 1.00 -21.14 -17.38
C ALA A 23 0.07 -20.62 -16.28
N MET A 24 0.60 -19.94 -15.27
CA MET A 24 -0.18 -19.24 -14.24
C MET A 24 -0.72 -17.88 -14.71
N GLY A 25 -0.39 -17.44 -15.93
CA GLY A 25 -0.85 -16.17 -16.48
C GLY A 25 -0.16 -14.94 -15.88
N TRP A 26 1.03 -15.09 -15.29
CA TRP A 26 1.74 -13.99 -14.65
C TRP A 26 2.17 -12.93 -15.66
N SER A 27 2.17 -11.68 -15.20
CA SER A 27 2.69 -10.55 -15.95
C SER A 27 4.21 -10.41 -15.79
N GLY A 28 4.89 -9.83 -16.77
CA GLY A 28 6.32 -9.57 -16.68
C GLY A 28 6.64 -8.46 -15.66
N VAL A 29 7.80 -8.56 -15.01
CA VAL A 29 8.23 -7.64 -13.93
C VAL A 29 8.38 -6.21 -14.44
N TRP A 30 8.77 -6.06 -15.71
CA TRP A 30 9.00 -4.77 -16.37
C TRP A 30 7.86 -4.34 -17.28
N GLY A 31 6.66 -4.90 -17.10
CA GLY A 31 5.47 -4.50 -17.86
C GLY A 31 5.36 -5.10 -19.27
N SER A 32 6.12 -6.16 -19.58
CA SER A 32 6.10 -6.84 -20.88
C SER A 32 4.79 -7.60 -21.20
N GLY A 33 3.82 -7.58 -20.28
CA GLY A 33 2.53 -8.26 -20.41
C GLY A 33 2.57 -9.79 -20.28
N SER A 34 3.75 -10.43 -20.36
CA SER A 34 3.91 -11.88 -20.22
C SER A 34 5.21 -12.25 -19.48
N ALA A 35 5.06 -12.95 -18.35
CA ALA A 35 6.19 -13.48 -17.60
C ALA A 35 6.99 -14.54 -18.38
N LEU A 36 6.35 -15.28 -19.30
CA LEU A 36 7.03 -16.33 -20.08
C LEU A 36 8.21 -15.77 -20.88
N VAL A 37 7.97 -14.69 -21.64
CA VAL A 37 9.01 -14.08 -22.47
C VAL A 37 10.01 -13.33 -21.58
N ASP A 38 9.51 -12.63 -20.56
CA ASP A 38 10.33 -11.84 -19.65
C ASP A 38 11.34 -12.69 -18.85
N TYR A 39 10.93 -13.88 -18.40
CA TYR A 39 11.76 -14.72 -17.55
C TYR A 39 12.76 -15.57 -18.33
N LEU A 40 12.54 -15.78 -19.65
CA LEU A 40 13.48 -16.52 -20.50
C LEU A 40 14.75 -15.71 -20.86
N ILE A 41 14.69 -14.38 -20.75
CA ILE A 41 15.76 -13.49 -21.21
C ILE A 41 16.69 -13.12 -20.03
N PRO A 42 17.98 -13.53 -20.03
CA PRO A 42 18.93 -13.25 -18.95
C PRO A 42 19.55 -11.84 -19.03
N LEU A 43 18.77 -10.81 -19.39
CA LEU A 43 19.27 -9.45 -19.53
C LEU A 43 18.80 -8.58 -18.35
N PRO A 44 19.58 -7.57 -17.92
CA PRO A 44 19.22 -6.72 -16.76
C PRO A 44 17.84 -6.04 -16.87
N VAL A 45 17.34 -5.85 -18.08
CA VAL A 45 16.04 -5.24 -18.40
C VAL A 45 14.90 -6.25 -18.52
N ALA A 46 15.14 -7.51 -18.17
CA ALA A 46 14.19 -8.61 -18.22
C ALA A 46 14.13 -9.33 -16.87
N GLY A 47 12.98 -9.90 -16.52
CA GLY A 47 12.77 -10.62 -15.27
C GLY A 47 13.73 -11.80 -15.06
N GLY A 48 14.24 -12.39 -16.15
CA GLY A 48 15.17 -13.51 -16.12
C GLY A 48 16.51 -13.22 -15.41
N VAL A 49 16.92 -11.97 -15.25
CA VAL A 49 18.13 -11.64 -14.47
C VAL A 49 18.00 -12.05 -12.99
N LEU A 50 16.79 -12.04 -12.45
CA LEU A 50 16.50 -12.42 -11.06
C LEU A 50 16.67 -13.94 -10.83
N HIS A 51 16.67 -14.74 -11.89
CA HIS A 51 16.89 -16.19 -11.86
C HIS A 51 18.37 -16.56 -11.69
N VAL A 52 19.27 -15.72 -12.23
CA VAL A 52 20.71 -16.02 -12.33
C VAL A 52 21.36 -16.44 -11.01
N PRO A 53 21.14 -15.77 -9.85
CA PRO A 53 21.80 -16.14 -8.60
C PRO A 53 21.47 -17.56 -8.12
N SER A 54 20.18 -17.93 -8.08
CA SER A 54 19.77 -19.27 -7.66
C SER A 54 20.19 -20.33 -8.68
N PHE A 55 20.14 -19.98 -9.96
CA PHE A 55 20.53 -20.87 -11.04
C PHE A 55 22.01 -21.25 -10.97
N ILE A 56 22.90 -20.28 -10.70
CA ILE A 56 24.33 -20.51 -10.55
C ILE A 56 24.62 -21.37 -9.32
N VAL A 57 24.02 -21.06 -8.17
CA VAL A 57 24.26 -21.82 -6.93
C VAL A 57 23.78 -23.27 -7.06
N CYS A 58 22.57 -23.48 -7.56
CA CYS A 58 22.01 -24.82 -7.76
C CYS A 58 22.72 -25.58 -8.90
N GLY A 59 23.17 -24.89 -9.94
CA GLY A 59 23.98 -25.47 -11.01
C GLY A 59 25.38 -25.88 -10.55
N TRP A 60 26.04 -25.07 -9.71
CA TRP A 60 27.27 -25.46 -9.03
C TRP A 60 27.03 -26.69 -8.14
N ILE A 61 25.85 -26.76 -7.51
CA ILE A 61 25.48 -27.93 -6.73
C ILE A 61 25.38 -29.18 -7.62
N ALA A 62 24.64 -29.10 -8.72
CA ALA A 62 24.51 -30.19 -9.67
C ALA A 62 25.86 -30.64 -10.25
N TRP A 63 26.79 -29.70 -10.48
CA TRP A 63 28.13 -29.96 -10.99
C TRP A 63 28.97 -30.82 -10.04
N GLN A 64 28.94 -30.55 -8.74
CA GLN A 64 29.82 -31.20 -7.75
C GLN A 64 29.29 -32.56 -7.26
N LEU A 65 28.08 -32.98 -7.66
CA LEU A 65 27.50 -34.27 -7.27
C LEU A 65 28.40 -35.50 -7.49
N PRO A 66 29.19 -35.61 -8.58
CA PRO A 66 30.05 -36.78 -8.81
C PRO A 66 31.20 -36.92 -7.81
N SER A 67 31.65 -35.81 -7.21
CA SER A 67 32.77 -35.74 -6.26
C SER A 67 32.31 -35.55 -4.81
N ALA A 68 31.01 -35.37 -4.57
CA ALA A 68 30.47 -35.10 -3.25
C ALA A 68 30.51 -36.34 -2.34
N SER A 69 31.06 -36.17 -1.14
CA SER A 69 30.95 -37.20 -0.08
C SER A 69 29.51 -37.35 0.42
N ALA A 70 29.18 -38.45 1.08
CA ALA A 70 27.86 -38.64 1.70
C ALA A 70 27.50 -37.53 2.72
N SER A 71 28.49 -37.00 3.46
CA SER A 71 28.27 -35.86 4.37
C SER A 71 27.96 -34.58 3.59
N SER A 72 28.70 -34.32 2.52
CA SER A 72 28.44 -33.17 1.63
C SER A 72 27.05 -33.27 1.02
N LEU A 73 26.67 -34.42 0.44
CA LEU A 73 25.35 -34.63 -0.16
C LEU A 73 24.21 -34.37 0.82
N SER A 74 24.34 -34.81 2.07
CA SER A 74 23.36 -34.51 3.13
C SER A 74 23.21 -33.00 3.36
N LYS A 75 24.33 -32.26 3.49
CA LYS A 75 24.30 -30.80 3.67
C LYS A 75 23.68 -30.08 2.49
N TRP A 76 23.95 -30.57 1.29
CA TRP A 76 23.48 -29.97 0.04
C TRP A 76 21.98 -30.18 -0.14
N ARG A 77 21.49 -31.39 0.16
CA ARG A 77 20.05 -31.68 0.23
C ARG A 77 19.34 -30.79 1.26
N ALA A 78 19.93 -30.59 2.44
CA ALA A 78 19.36 -29.71 3.45
C ALA A 78 19.28 -28.26 2.99
N LEU A 79 20.35 -27.73 2.38
CA LEU A 79 20.36 -26.39 1.79
C LEU A 79 19.29 -26.24 0.70
N LEU A 80 19.17 -27.22 -0.20
CA LEU A 80 18.17 -27.21 -1.28
C LEU A 80 16.74 -27.31 -0.74
N LEU A 81 16.49 -28.13 0.28
CA LEU A 81 15.19 -28.18 0.96
C LEU A 81 14.86 -26.83 1.63
N GLY A 82 15.86 -26.22 2.28
CA GLY A 82 15.72 -24.89 2.87
C GLY A 82 15.42 -23.82 1.82
N ALA A 83 16.12 -23.86 0.69
CA ALA A 83 15.90 -22.96 -0.44
C ALA A 83 14.51 -23.17 -1.08
N ALA A 84 14.07 -24.41 -1.28
CA ALA A 84 12.72 -24.70 -1.76
C ALA A 84 11.65 -24.15 -0.79
N LEU A 85 11.83 -24.35 0.53
CA LEU A 85 10.95 -23.76 1.53
C LEU A 85 10.97 -22.23 1.48
N ALA A 86 12.14 -21.62 1.32
CA ALA A 86 12.27 -20.17 1.14
C ALA A 86 11.53 -19.68 -0.11
N GLY A 87 11.63 -20.41 -1.22
CA GLY A 87 10.89 -20.15 -2.45
C GLY A 87 9.38 -20.19 -2.24
N VAL A 88 8.87 -21.23 -1.57
CA VAL A 88 7.44 -21.30 -1.18
C VAL A 88 7.04 -20.13 -0.30
N LEU A 89 7.83 -19.81 0.73
CA LEU A 89 7.57 -18.69 1.63
C LEU A 89 7.51 -17.34 0.90
N LEU A 90 8.37 -17.14 -0.12
CA LEU A 90 8.35 -15.94 -0.97
C LEU A 90 7.12 -15.88 -1.87
N LEU A 91 6.58 -17.04 -2.29
CA LEU A 91 5.33 -17.12 -3.06
C LEU A 91 4.08 -16.92 -2.21
N LEU A 92 4.19 -17.04 -0.88
CA LEU A 92 3.09 -16.76 0.05
C LEU A 92 3.04 -15.26 0.39
N ARG A 93 1.83 -14.73 0.57
CA ARG A 93 1.60 -13.38 1.13
C ARG A 93 1.79 -13.38 2.64
N LEU A 94 3.05 -13.54 3.06
CA LEU A 94 3.42 -13.65 4.47
C LEU A 94 3.00 -12.43 5.30
N ASP A 95 3.02 -11.24 4.71
CA ASP A 95 2.55 -10.01 5.33
C ASP A 95 1.05 -10.08 5.69
N GLU A 96 0.22 -10.60 4.78
CA GLU A 96 -1.21 -10.80 5.04
C GLU A 96 -1.48 -11.95 6.01
N LEU A 97 -0.70 -13.04 5.93
CA LEU A 97 -0.79 -14.15 6.86
C LEU A 97 -0.43 -13.73 8.28
N LEU A 98 0.70 -13.03 8.46
CA LEU A 98 1.13 -12.51 9.75
C LEU A 98 0.11 -11.52 10.31
N LEU A 99 -0.44 -10.65 9.45
CA LEU A 99 -1.52 -9.75 9.83
C LEU A 99 -2.77 -10.51 10.27
N ALA A 100 -3.21 -11.51 9.51
CA ALA A 100 -4.39 -12.30 9.83
C ALA A 100 -4.22 -13.03 11.17
N VAL A 101 -3.05 -13.63 11.42
CA VAL A 101 -2.70 -14.26 12.69
C VAL A 101 -2.73 -13.25 13.85
N GLN A 102 -2.16 -12.07 13.66
CA GLN A 102 -2.08 -11.06 14.73
C GLN A 102 -3.41 -10.35 15.02
N THR A 103 -4.30 -10.29 14.03
CA THR A 103 -5.60 -9.57 14.12
C THR A 103 -6.79 -10.51 14.24
N GLN A 104 -6.55 -11.82 14.31
CA GLN A 104 -7.59 -12.86 14.25
C GLN A 104 -8.54 -12.70 13.06
N SER A 105 -8.08 -12.09 11.98
CA SER A 105 -8.86 -11.89 10.77
C SER A 105 -9.01 -13.23 10.04
N SER A 106 -10.24 -13.50 9.60
CA SER A 106 -10.63 -14.72 8.91
C SER A 106 -10.28 -14.71 7.42
N ARG A 107 -9.89 -13.55 6.86
CA ARG A 107 -9.70 -13.37 5.42
C ARG A 107 -8.24 -13.09 5.07
N VAL A 108 -7.66 -13.99 4.28
CA VAL A 108 -6.49 -13.70 3.44
C VAL A 108 -7.00 -13.71 2.01
N GLY A 109 -6.90 -12.58 1.30
CA GLY A 109 -7.58 -12.43 0.00
C GLY A 109 -7.07 -13.44 -1.03
N SER A 110 -5.76 -13.42 -1.26
CA SER A 110 -5.04 -14.48 -1.97
C SER A 110 -3.87 -14.92 -1.09
N LEU A 111 -3.74 -16.23 -0.85
CA LEU A 111 -2.59 -16.77 -0.13
C LEU A 111 -1.29 -16.63 -0.94
N TRP A 112 -1.41 -16.61 -2.27
CA TRP A 112 -0.30 -16.62 -3.20
C TRP A 112 -0.07 -15.22 -3.79
N GLN A 113 1.19 -14.88 -4.02
CA GLN A 113 1.62 -13.70 -4.75
C GLN A 113 2.53 -14.07 -5.92
N GLU A 114 2.51 -13.24 -6.96
CA GLU A 114 3.43 -13.29 -8.08
C GLU A 114 4.81 -12.80 -7.63
N ASN A 115 5.64 -13.71 -7.11
CA ASN A 115 7.00 -13.42 -6.70
C ASN A 115 8.01 -14.18 -7.59
N PRO A 116 8.60 -13.52 -8.60
CA PRO A 116 9.54 -14.15 -9.53
C PRO A 116 10.70 -14.81 -8.81
N VAL A 117 11.29 -14.12 -7.81
CA VAL A 117 12.43 -14.64 -7.02
C VAL A 117 12.01 -15.92 -6.29
N GLY A 118 10.83 -15.94 -5.67
CA GLY A 118 10.29 -17.13 -5.02
C GLY A 118 10.16 -18.31 -5.97
N LEU A 119 9.63 -18.07 -7.17
CA LEU A 119 9.47 -19.11 -8.20
C LEU A 119 10.81 -19.64 -8.72
N PHE A 120 11.78 -18.75 -8.99
CA PHE A 120 13.11 -19.13 -9.44
C PHE A 120 13.83 -19.99 -8.41
N VAL A 121 13.90 -19.54 -7.16
CA VAL A 121 14.53 -20.30 -6.07
C VAL A 121 13.85 -21.65 -5.88
N LEU A 122 12.53 -21.70 -5.90
CA LEU A 122 11.77 -22.95 -5.74
C LEU A 122 12.09 -23.95 -6.85
N CYS A 123 11.99 -23.54 -8.12
CA CYS A 123 12.21 -24.42 -9.26
C CYS A 123 13.65 -24.93 -9.30
N ASP A 124 14.63 -24.02 -9.15
CA ASP A 124 16.05 -24.37 -9.16
C ASP A 124 16.38 -25.36 -8.05
N ALA A 125 15.90 -25.08 -6.83
CA ALA A 125 16.14 -25.95 -5.69
C ALA A 125 15.53 -27.34 -5.87
N LEU A 126 14.29 -27.42 -6.39
CA LEU A 126 13.62 -28.69 -6.65
C LEU A 126 14.31 -29.51 -7.74
N VAL A 127 14.70 -28.89 -8.85
CA VAL A 127 15.42 -29.60 -9.93
C VAL A 127 16.78 -30.09 -9.44
N ALA A 128 17.52 -29.27 -8.68
CA ALA A 128 18.80 -29.68 -8.12
C ALA A 128 18.62 -30.78 -7.07
N LEU A 129 17.55 -30.71 -6.27
CA LEU A 129 17.20 -31.75 -5.31
C LEU A 129 16.93 -33.09 -6.00
N LEU A 130 16.19 -33.10 -7.12
CA LEU A 130 15.98 -34.30 -7.94
C LEU A 130 17.29 -34.89 -8.48
N LEU A 131 18.26 -34.06 -8.87
CA LEU A 131 19.58 -34.53 -9.27
C LEU A 131 20.37 -35.12 -8.10
N THR A 132 20.30 -34.49 -6.93
CA THR A 132 20.96 -35.00 -5.70
C THR A 132 20.29 -36.28 -5.20
N ALA A 133 18.98 -36.42 -5.42
CA ALA A 133 18.18 -37.58 -5.07
C ALA A 133 18.61 -38.84 -5.82
N ALA A 134 18.92 -38.68 -7.10
CA ALA A 134 19.41 -39.75 -7.96
C ALA A 134 20.83 -40.22 -7.62
N ALA A 135 21.58 -39.47 -6.79
CA ALA A 135 22.89 -39.88 -6.29
C ALA A 135 22.73 -40.67 -4.98
N SER A 136 22.54 -41.99 -5.07
CA SER A 136 22.39 -42.88 -3.90
C SER A 136 23.73 -43.12 -3.19
N GLN A 137 24.12 -42.20 -2.32
CA GLN A 137 25.25 -42.39 -1.41
C GLN A 137 24.85 -42.02 0.02
N GLY A 138 24.57 -43.04 0.84
CA GLY A 138 24.33 -42.88 2.29
C GLY A 138 22.94 -42.35 2.68
N PRO A 139 22.74 -41.99 3.97
CA PRO A 139 21.47 -41.48 4.48
C PRO A 139 21.09 -40.15 3.81
N TRP A 140 19.79 -39.95 3.58
CA TRP A 140 19.28 -38.79 2.84
C TRP A 140 19.65 -37.46 3.50
N LEU A 141 19.40 -37.38 4.82
CA LEU A 141 19.73 -36.26 5.69
C LEU A 141 20.39 -36.81 6.96
N ARG A 142 21.45 -36.15 7.40
CA ARG A 142 22.09 -36.34 8.71
C ARG A 142 21.69 -35.20 9.62
N LEU A 143 21.09 -35.53 10.77
CA LEU A 143 20.66 -34.56 11.78
C LEU A 143 21.85 -34.04 12.60
N GLU A 144 22.75 -33.34 11.92
CA GLU A 144 23.85 -32.59 12.52
C GLU A 144 23.45 -31.10 12.56
N LEU A 145 23.96 -30.34 13.54
CA LEU A 145 23.63 -28.91 13.70
C LEU A 145 23.83 -28.12 12.40
N SER A 146 24.93 -28.38 11.67
CA SER A 146 25.18 -27.70 10.39
C SER A 146 24.12 -28.00 9.33
N THR A 147 23.59 -29.23 9.30
CA THR A 147 22.52 -29.62 8.36
C THR A 147 21.21 -28.94 8.72
N LEU A 148 20.90 -28.85 10.02
CA LEU A 148 19.73 -28.13 10.51
C LEU A 148 19.81 -26.63 10.19
N LEU A 149 20.99 -26.02 10.37
CA LEU A 149 21.19 -24.61 10.02
C LEU A 149 21.03 -24.37 8.52
N LEU A 150 21.59 -25.24 7.67
CA LEU A 150 21.43 -25.13 6.21
C LEU A 150 19.98 -25.31 5.75
N LEU A 151 19.18 -26.08 6.48
CA LEU A 151 17.75 -26.22 6.24
C LEU A 151 16.96 -24.97 6.65
N LEU A 152 17.24 -24.42 7.84
CA LEU A 152 16.42 -23.38 8.45
C LEU A 152 16.80 -21.96 8.02
N VAL A 153 18.09 -21.67 7.86
CA VAL A 153 18.57 -20.31 7.56
C VAL A 153 17.96 -19.74 6.28
N PRO A 154 17.92 -20.46 5.14
CA PRO A 154 17.32 -19.92 3.92
C PRO A 154 15.83 -19.55 4.11
N ALA A 155 15.07 -20.38 4.84
CA ALA A 155 13.66 -20.14 5.12
C ALA A 155 13.43 -19.03 6.16
N ALA A 156 14.38 -18.80 7.07
CA ALA A 156 14.31 -17.73 8.05
C ALA A 156 14.44 -16.34 7.41
N VAL A 157 15.12 -16.21 6.26
CA VAL A 157 15.29 -14.93 5.55
C VAL A 157 13.95 -14.32 5.10
N PRO A 158 13.11 -14.98 4.27
CA PRO A 158 11.84 -14.39 3.84
C PRO A 158 10.90 -14.14 5.01
N LEU A 159 10.92 -14.99 6.04
CA LEU A 159 10.13 -14.76 7.25
C LEU A 159 10.61 -13.53 8.03
N GLY A 160 11.92 -13.36 8.20
CA GLY A 160 12.51 -12.20 8.87
C GLY A 160 12.24 -10.89 8.12
N LEU A 161 12.32 -10.92 6.79
CA LEU A 161 11.94 -9.79 5.95
C LEU A 161 10.44 -9.48 6.08
N ALA A 162 9.58 -10.52 6.03
CA ALA A 162 8.15 -10.35 6.21
C ALA A 162 7.82 -9.75 7.58
N LEU A 163 8.48 -10.18 8.65
CA LEU A 163 8.30 -9.60 10.00
C LEU A 163 8.75 -8.14 10.04
N LYS A 164 9.94 -7.82 9.49
CA LYS A 164 10.49 -6.46 9.47
C LYS A 164 9.61 -5.47 8.69
N TYR A 165 9.09 -5.90 7.54
CA TYR A 165 8.25 -5.07 6.68
C TYR A 165 6.75 -5.26 6.95
N SER A 166 6.36 -6.12 7.90
CA SER A 166 4.96 -6.28 8.25
C SER A 166 4.46 -4.98 8.86
N LYS A 167 3.51 -4.36 8.16
CA LYS A 167 2.64 -3.33 8.75
C LYS A 167 1.70 -3.88 9.80
N ALA A 168 1.88 -5.14 10.19
CA ALA A 168 1.07 -5.80 11.20
C ALA A 168 1.28 -5.13 12.57
N GLY A 169 2.47 -4.61 12.84
CA GLY A 169 2.80 -3.89 14.09
C GLY A 169 2.34 -2.43 14.17
N GLU A 170 1.79 -1.84 13.10
CA GLU A 170 1.38 -0.43 13.11
C GLU A 170 0.17 -0.21 14.04
N ASP A 171 0.19 0.88 14.81
CA ASP A 171 -0.91 1.25 15.72
C ASP A 171 -2.20 1.57 14.99
N PHE A 172 -2.07 2.22 13.82
CA PHE A 172 -3.15 2.63 12.94
C PHE A 172 -2.80 2.22 11.52
N ARG A 173 -3.72 1.51 10.88
CA ARG A 173 -3.59 1.06 9.50
C ARG A 173 -4.77 1.56 8.69
N TYR A 174 -4.49 2.40 7.70
CA TYR A 174 -5.44 2.74 6.66
C TYR A 174 -5.86 1.46 5.93
N VAL A 175 -7.17 1.21 5.79
CA VAL A 175 -7.70 0.01 5.14
C VAL A 175 -8.44 0.34 3.85
N ALA A 176 -9.36 1.30 3.91
CA ALA A 176 -10.19 1.69 2.77
C ALA A 176 -10.74 3.10 2.96
N ALA A 177 -11.13 3.75 1.87
CA ALA A 177 -11.93 4.97 1.88
C ALA A 177 -13.14 4.83 0.95
N ARG A 178 -14.18 5.60 1.22
CA ARG A 178 -15.37 5.74 0.38
C ARG A 178 -15.81 7.21 0.36
N PRO A 179 -16.48 7.66 -0.72
CA PRO A 179 -17.18 8.93 -0.70
C PRO A 179 -18.22 8.96 0.43
N GLY A 180 -18.37 10.10 1.08
CA GLY A 180 -19.40 10.36 2.08
C GLY A 180 -20.75 10.77 1.46
N PRO A 181 -21.65 11.34 2.27
CA PRO A 181 -22.97 11.76 1.82
C PRO A 181 -22.94 12.79 0.68
N THR A 182 -21.99 13.73 0.73
CA THR A 182 -21.79 14.74 -0.31
C THR A 182 -20.55 14.41 -1.15
N ARG A 183 -20.43 15.02 -2.33
CA ARG A 183 -19.31 14.79 -3.26
C ARG A 183 -17.96 15.20 -2.66
N SER A 184 -17.96 16.11 -1.70
CA SER A 184 -16.77 16.64 -1.03
C SER A 184 -16.40 15.88 0.25
N ASP A 185 -17.22 14.91 0.66
CA ASP A 185 -17.00 14.17 1.90
C ASP A 185 -16.21 12.89 1.64
N GLU A 186 -15.29 12.58 2.54
CA GLU A 186 -14.55 11.32 2.54
C GLU A 186 -14.75 10.57 3.85
N ILE A 187 -15.00 9.27 3.74
CA ILE A 187 -15.07 8.37 4.88
C ILE A 187 -13.91 7.40 4.78
N THR A 188 -12.97 7.49 5.72
CA THR A 188 -11.80 6.61 5.81
C THR A 188 -11.97 5.60 6.92
N MET A 189 -11.73 4.33 6.61
CA MET A 189 -11.78 3.23 7.55
C MET A 189 -10.36 2.82 7.97
N VAL A 190 -10.11 2.83 9.27
CA VAL A 190 -8.81 2.60 9.90
C VAL A 190 -8.92 1.45 10.89
N PHE A 191 -8.08 0.44 10.71
CA PHE A 191 -7.86 -0.57 11.72
C PHE A 191 -6.88 -0.04 12.77
N THR A 192 -7.19 -0.20 14.05
CA THR A 192 -6.28 0.13 15.14
C THR A 192 -6.07 -1.04 16.10
N ARG A 193 -4.84 -1.18 16.59
CA ARG A 193 -4.47 -2.14 17.64
C ARG A 193 -4.56 -1.55 19.03
N LEU A 194 -4.72 -0.23 19.12
CA LEU A 194 -4.78 0.48 20.38
C LEU A 194 -6.12 0.23 21.04
N ASN A 195 -6.12 0.24 22.37
CA ASN A 195 -7.36 0.34 23.10
C ASN A 195 -7.94 1.74 22.87
N VAL A 196 -9.09 1.82 22.22
CA VAL A 196 -9.78 3.09 21.94
C VAL A 196 -10.21 3.84 23.20
N GLN A 197 -10.26 3.14 24.34
CA GLN A 197 -10.54 3.72 25.66
C GLN A 197 -9.27 4.17 26.41
N ALA A 198 -8.08 4.00 25.81
CA ALA A 198 -6.85 4.48 26.41
C ALA A 198 -6.79 6.01 26.40
N ALA A 199 -6.25 6.59 27.48
CA ALA A 199 -6.21 8.05 27.66
C ALA A 199 -5.39 8.77 26.57
N ASP A 200 -4.43 8.10 25.94
CA ASP A 200 -3.57 8.63 24.88
C ASP A 200 -4.09 8.34 23.46
N PHE A 201 -5.19 7.59 23.31
CA PHE A 201 -5.68 7.14 22.00
C PHE A 201 -5.98 8.30 21.06
N GLN A 202 -6.78 9.28 21.52
CA GLN A 202 -7.20 10.41 20.68
C GLN A 202 -6.00 11.25 20.21
N ALA A 203 -5.08 11.57 21.10
CA ALA A 203 -3.89 12.35 20.75
C ALA A 203 -3.02 11.65 19.69
N ARG A 204 -2.87 10.32 19.80
CA ARG A 204 -2.11 9.53 18.83
C ARG A 204 -2.84 9.39 17.50
N ALA A 205 -4.16 9.24 17.53
CA ALA A 205 -5.00 9.18 16.34
C ALA A 205 -4.99 10.52 15.58
N GLU A 206 -5.08 11.64 16.29
CA GLU A 206 -4.94 12.99 15.72
C GLU A 206 -3.57 13.21 15.11
N ALA A 207 -2.49 12.82 15.80
CA ALA A 207 -1.13 12.92 15.24
C ALA A 207 -0.97 12.08 13.96
N TRP A 208 -1.57 10.88 13.92
CA TRP A 208 -1.58 10.03 12.73
C TRP A 208 -2.46 10.61 11.59
N ALA A 209 -3.56 11.26 11.94
CA ALA A 209 -4.50 11.87 11.01
C ALA A 209 -4.04 13.24 10.48
N ALA A 210 -3.18 13.96 11.21
CA ALA A 210 -2.69 15.29 10.84
C ALA A 210 -2.18 15.40 9.38
N PRO A 211 -1.31 14.50 8.85
CA PRO A 211 -0.87 14.58 7.46
C PRO A 211 -1.95 14.19 6.43
N ARG A 212 -3.12 13.72 6.88
CA ARG A 212 -4.28 13.32 6.07
C ARG A 212 -5.47 14.27 6.26
N HIS A 213 -5.25 15.40 6.93
CA HIS A 213 -6.30 16.37 7.17
C HIS A 213 -6.80 16.92 5.82
N PRO A 214 -8.13 17.13 5.62
CA PRO A 214 -8.69 17.74 4.40
C PRO A 214 -7.97 18.99 3.90
N ARG A 215 -7.45 19.81 4.83
CA ARG A 215 -6.66 21.02 4.57
C ARG A 215 -5.34 20.78 3.84
N LEU A 216 -4.88 19.53 3.80
CA LEU A 216 -3.62 19.10 3.18
C LEU A 216 -3.87 18.15 2.00
N THR A 217 -5.13 17.81 1.69
CA THR A 217 -5.51 16.87 0.64
C THR A 217 -6.45 17.53 -0.37
N VAL A 218 -6.33 17.20 -1.64
CA VAL A 218 -7.18 17.79 -2.72
C VAL A 218 -8.53 17.12 -2.89
N ASP A 219 -8.69 15.94 -2.29
CA ASP A 219 -9.74 15.01 -2.66
C ASP A 219 -11.00 15.11 -1.79
N SER A 220 -10.93 15.86 -0.67
CA SER A 220 -12.04 16.02 0.28
C SER A 220 -12.02 17.39 0.97
N ASP A 221 -13.20 17.96 1.18
CA ASP A 221 -13.40 19.16 2.01
C ASP A 221 -13.61 18.73 3.47
N ASP A 222 -14.33 17.63 3.70
CA ASP A 222 -14.61 17.10 5.04
C ASP A 222 -14.28 15.61 5.08
N ALA A 223 -13.73 15.14 6.21
CA ALA A 223 -13.33 13.75 6.37
C ALA A 223 -13.80 13.17 7.71
N ALA A 224 -14.35 11.96 7.64
CA ALA A 224 -14.60 11.12 8.81
C ALA A 224 -13.60 9.96 8.82
N ILE A 225 -12.80 9.87 9.88
CA ILE A 225 -11.84 8.78 10.09
C ILE A 225 -12.39 7.83 11.14
N LEU A 226 -12.73 6.63 10.70
CA LEU A 226 -13.45 5.61 11.47
C LEU A 226 -12.45 4.59 11.98
N PHE A 227 -12.31 4.50 13.31
CA PHE A 227 -11.40 3.57 13.95
C PHE A 227 -12.15 2.33 14.43
N THR A 228 -11.66 1.16 14.01
CA THR A 228 -12.15 -0.14 14.47
C THR A 228 -11.00 -1.04 14.89
N THR A 229 -11.24 -1.88 15.91
CA THR A 229 -10.31 -2.94 16.32
C THR A 229 -10.54 -4.25 15.58
N ASN A 230 -11.49 -4.29 14.63
CA ASN A 230 -11.79 -5.45 13.81
C ASN A 230 -11.34 -5.21 12.36
N LEU A 231 -10.24 -5.86 11.96
CA LEU A 231 -9.70 -5.71 10.61
C LEU A 231 -10.66 -6.19 9.51
N ASP A 232 -11.44 -7.25 9.78
CA ASP A 232 -12.42 -7.75 8.82
C ASP A 232 -13.57 -6.75 8.65
N ALA A 233 -14.00 -6.09 9.73
CA ALA A 233 -14.96 -5.00 9.64
C ALA A 233 -14.40 -3.83 8.83
N ALA A 234 -13.13 -3.46 9.05
CA ALA A 234 -12.49 -2.40 8.29
C ALA A 234 -12.44 -2.70 6.78
N ARG A 235 -12.07 -3.94 6.41
CA ARG A 235 -12.00 -4.40 5.01
C ARG A 235 -13.37 -4.44 4.33
N ASN A 236 -14.41 -4.82 5.07
CA ASN A 236 -15.79 -4.83 4.56
C ASN A 236 -16.47 -3.47 4.64
N PHE A 237 -15.79 -2.47 5.23
CA PHE A 237 -16.37 -1.16 5.53
C PHE A 237 -17.64 -1.28 6.41
N ASP A 238 -17.65 -2.19 7.38
CA ASP A 238 -18.78 -2.37 8.30
C ASP A 238 -18.73 -1.31 9.42
N THR A 239 -19.45 -0.22 9.20
CA THR A 239 -19.46 0.96 10.08
C THR A 239 -20.07 0.66 11.46
N ARG A 240 -20.83 -0.43 11.61
CA ARG A 240 -21.43 -0.84 12.89
C ARG A 240 -20.40 -1.31 13.92
N GLN A 241 -19.19 -1.66 13.47
CA GLN A 241 -18.07 -2.12 14.31
C GLN A 241 -17.06 -1.00 14.60
N VAL A 242 -17.40 0.24 14.25
CA VAL A 242 -16.57 1.41 14.55
C VAL A 242 -16.70 1.73 16.02
N ALA A 243 -15.56 1.89 16.67
CA ALA A 243 -15.50 2.17 18.09
C ALA A 243 -15.33 3.67 18.37
N ALA A 244 -14.62 4.39 17.49
CA ALA A 244 -14.44 5.83 17.59
C ALA A 244 -14.33 6.44 16.19
N THR A 245 -14.77 7.68 16.05
CA THR A 245 -14.70 8.45 14.80
C THR A 245 -14.11 9.82 15.08
N LEU A 246 -13.16 10.24 14.24
CA LEU A 246 -12.60 11.59 14.22
C LEU A 246 -13.11 12.33 12.97
N CYS A 247 -13.84 13.42 13.18
CA CYS A 247 -14.32 14.29 12.13
C CYS A 247 -13.34 15.46 11.94
N LEU A 248 -12.96 15.72 10.69
CA LEU A 248 -12.02 16.77 10.26
C LEU A 248 -12.66 17.63 9.17
N TYR A 249 -12.40 18.94 9.19
CA TYR A 249 -13.08 19.91 8.33
C TYR A 249 -12.08 20.89 7.70
N ASP A 250 -12.14 21.12 6.38
CA ASP A 250 -11.19 22.00 5.66
C ASP A 250 -11.26 23.46 6.10
N ASP A 251 -12.44 23.91 6.54
CA ASP A 251 -12.70 25.32 6.83
C ASP A 251 -12.14 25.82 8.18
N GLY A 252 -11.47 24.95 8.95
CA GLY A 252 -10.91 25.30 10.25
C GLY A 252 -11.92 25.25 11.41
N THR A 253 -13.08 24.61 11.19
CA THR A 253 -13.92 24.08 12.25
C THR A 253 -13.09 23.10 13.10
N PRO A 254 -13.12 23.19 14.44
CA PRO A 254 -12.38 22.27 15.30
C PRO A 254 -12.76 20.81 15.02
N SER A 255 -11.77 19.91 15.10
CA SER A 255 -12.03 18.48 15.00
C SER A 255 -13.01 18.04 16.08
N LYS A 256 -13.83 17.03 15.74
CA LYS A 256 -14.85 16.48 16.63
C LYS A 256 -14.63 14.99 16.79
N TRP A 257 -14.71 14.51 18.01
CA TRP A 257 -14.73 13.08 18.30
C TRP A 257 -16.16 12.60 18.50
N VAL A 258 -16.52 11.52 17.81
CA VAL A 258 -17.79 10.82 17.96
C VAL A 258 -17.50 9.40 18.43
N GLN A 259 -18.22 8.94 19.45
CA GLN A 259 -18.08 7.59 19.98
C GLN A 259 -19.03 6.64 19.25
N GLY A 260 -18.54 5.46 18.84
CA GLY A 260 -19.33 4.45 18.15
C GLY A 260 -19.59 4.71 16.65
N ALA A 261 -20.62 4.06 16.11
CA ALA A 261 -20.94 3.96 14.68
C ALA A 261 -21.59 5.21 14.04
N GLY A 262 -21.54 6.36 14.70
CA GLY A 262 -22.24 7.59 14.30
C GLY A 262 -21.57 8.35 13.16
N LEU A 263 -21.61 7.81 11.94
CA LEU A 263 -21.18 8.53 10.73
C LEU A 263 -21.97 9.81 10.48
N GLN A 264 -23.27 9.77 10.79
CA GLN A 264 -24.19 10.89 10.61
C GLN A 264 -23.73 12.10 11.45
N ASP A 265 -23.17 11.88 12.64
CA ASP A 265 -22.80 12.96 13.55
C ASP A 265 -21.57 13.78 13.10
N CYS A 266 -20.79 13.30 12.11
CA CYS A 266 -19.65 14.04 11.57
C CYS A 266 -20.06 15.08 10.53
N PHE A 267 -21.02 14.76 9.67
CA PHE A 267 -21.43 15.61 8.56
C PHE A 267 -22.75 16.35 8.86
N ASP A 268 -23.55 15.88 9.81
CA ASP A 268 -24.81 16.53 10.16
C ASP A 268 -24.58 17.92 10.77
N GLY A 269 -25.28 18.92 10.23
CA GLY A 269 -25.21 20.32 10.65
C GLY A 269 -23.94 21.07 10.21
N HIS A 270 -23.01 20.45 9.49
CA HIS A 270 -21.87 21.13 8.86
C HIS A 270 -22.12 21.30 7.36
N VAL A 271 -21.73 22.45 6.82
CA VAL A 271 -21.88 22.76 5.38
C VAL A 271 -20.48 22.93 4.82
N SER A 272 -20.11 22.05 3.89
CA SER A 272 -18.76 22.02 3.33
C SER A 272 -18.42 23.34 2.64
N PHE A 273 -17.13 23.60 2.41
CA PHE A 273 -16.71 24.81 1.73
C PHE A 273 -17.32 24.91 0.32
N THR A 274 -17.29 23.81 -0.44
CA THR A 274 -17.89 23.75 -1.78
C THR A 274 -19.40 23.99 -1.76
N GLU A 275 -20.11 23.47 -0.76
CA GLU A 275 -21.55 23.69 -0.61
C GLU A 275 -21.88 25.14 -0.27
N ARG A 276 -21.16 25.75 0.68
CA ARG A 276 -21.32 27.17 0.99
C ARG A 276 -21.05 28.04 -0.22
N PHE A 277 -20.01 27.72 -1.01
CA PHE A 277 -19.71 28.44 -2.23
C PHE A 277 -20.84 28.32 -3.26
N SER A 278 -21.38 27.11 -3.45
CA SER A 278 -22.49 26.86 -4.37
C SER A 278 -23.76 27.59 -3.94
N GLN A 279 -24.07 27.58 -2.64
CA GLN A 279 -25.21 28.32 -2.07
C GLN A 279 -25.03 29.84 -2.22
N ALA A 280 -23.85 30.36 -1.91
CA ALA A 280 -23.53 31.78 -2.06
C ALA A 280 -23.63 32.24 -3.53
N HIS A 281 -23.20 31.40 -4.46
CA HIS A 281 -23.33 31.65 -5.90
C HIS A 281 -24.81 31.61 -6.35
N ALA A 282 -25.58 30.62 -5.91
CA ALA A 282 -26.99 30.48 -6.26
C ALA A 282 -27.88 31.59 -5.68
N ALA A 283 -27.48 32.19 -4.55
CA ALA A 283 -28.18 33.31 -3.93
C ALA A 283 -27.93 34.66 -4.65
N ARG A 284 -27.02 34.73 -5.63
CA ARG A 284 -26.74 35.97 -6.37
C ARG A 284 -27.88 36.30 -7.35
N PRO A 285 -28.23 37.59 -7.51
CA PRO A 285 -29.18 38.01 -8.53
C PRO A 285 -28.71 37.58 -9.93
N SER A 286 -29.59 36.91 -10.68
CA SER A 286 -29.28 36.47 -12.05
C SER A 286 -29.04 37.61 -13.04
N THR A 287 -29.34 38.86 -12.64
CA THR A 287 -29.07 40.08 -13.40
C THR A 287 -27.61 40.54 -13.33
N GLU A 288 -26.83 40.04 -12.37
CA GLU A 288 -25.40 40.35 -12.27
C GLU A 288 -24.59 39.59 -13.33
N PRO A 289 -23.49 40.16 -13.85
CA PRO A 289 -22.58 39.41 -14.72
C PRO A 289 -22.05 38.14 -14.02
N PRO A 290 -21.88 37.01 -14.73
CA PRO A 290 -21.45 35.75 -14.11
C PRO A 290 -20.14 35.83 -13.32
N ASP A 291 -19.18 36.62 -13.77
CA ASP A 291 -17.91 36.85 -13.07
C ASP A 291 -18.06 37.71 -11.81
N VAL A 292 -19.04 38.63 -11.78
CA VAL A 292 -19.44 39.35 -10.56
C VAL A 292 -20.11 38.42 -9.57
N GLN A 293 -21.06 37.59 -10.02
CA GLN A 293 -21.69 36.59 -9.15
C GLN A 293 -20.65 35.66 -8.53
N HIS A 294 -19.73 35.16 -9.36
CA HIS A 294 -18.66 34.28 -8.92
C HIS A 294 -17.74 34.98 -7.91
N TYR A 295 -17.25 36.19 -8.20
CA TYR A 295 -16.38 36.94 -7.29
C TYR A 295 -17.04 37.23 -5.94
N MET A 296 -18.30 37.67 -5.95
CA MET A 296 -19.06 37.98 -4.74
C MET A 296 -19.29 36.73 -3.89
N ALA A 297 -19.61 35.59 -4.52
CA ALA A 297 -19.73 34.32 -3.83
C ALA A 297 -18.40 33.91 -3.18
N ARG A 298 -17.27 34.10 -3.86
CA ARG A 298 -15.93 33.81 -3.30
C ARG A 298 -15.66 34.63 -2.05
N ILE A 299 -15.84 35.95 -2.09
CA ILE A 299 -15.64 36.81 -0.91
C ILE A 299 -16.49 36.29 0.26
N SER A 300 -17.78 36.04 0.03
CA SER A 300 -18.69 35.67 1.12
C SER A 300 -18.32 34.39 1.87
N VAL A 301 -17.64 33.43 1.21
CA VAL A 301 -17.22 32.18 1.86
C VAL A 301 -15.81 32.26 2.43
N CYS A 302 -14.93 33.06 1.81
CA CYS A 302 -13.53 33.18 2.19
C CYS A 302 -13.31 33.96 3.50
N ASP A 303 -14.25 34.84 3.89
CA ASP A 303 -14.18 35.57 5.17
C ASP A 303 -14.10 34.65 6.41
N SER A 304 -14.58 33.41 6.28
CA SER A 304 -14.60 32.42 7.36
C SER A 304 -13.44 31.43 7.35
N VAL A 305 -12.61 31.43 6.29
CA VAL A 305 -11.52 30.46 6.12
C VAL A 305 -10.32 30.92 6.93
N LYS A 306 -9.97 30.16 7.97
CA LYS A 306 -8.74 30.43 8.72
C LYS A 306 -7.52 30.17 7.81
N PRO A 307 -6.48 31.01 7.77
CA PRO A 307 -5.26 30.66 7.05
C PRO A 307 -4.64 29.38 7.63
N ILE A 308 -4.16 28.49 6.76
CA ILE A 308 -3.29 27.39 7.19
C ILE A 308 -1.98 28.05 7.59
N ALA A 309 -1.55 27.87 8.85
CA ALA A 309 -0.23 28.34 9.27
C ALA A 309 0.81 27.76 8.29
N PRO A 310 1.71 28.58 7.71
CA PRO A 310 2.67 28.09 6.73
C PRO A 310 3.52 26.99 7.37
N GLY A 311 3.23 25.74 7.02
CA GLY A 311 4.10 24.63 7.31
C GLY A 311 5.34 24.75 6.44
N ASN A 312 6.48 24.26 6.92
CA ASN A 312 7.77 24.35 6.23
C ASN A 312 7.85 23.55 4.91
N ASP A 313 6.78 22.88 4.50
CA ASP A 313 6.73 22.09 3.28
C ASP A 313 5.98 22.82 2.16
N ALA A 314 6.73 23.27 1.16
CA ALA A 314 6.29 23.95 -0.05
C ALA A 314 5.43 23.07 -1.00
N THR A 315 4.82 22.01 -0.49
CA THR A 315 3.95 21.08 -1.21
C THR A 315 2.51 21.11 -0.68
N ALA A 316 2.07 22.25 -0.12
CA ALA A 316 0.67 22.45 0.21
C ALA A 316 -0.17 22.28 -1.06
N VAL A 317 -0.85 21.14 -1.16
CA VAL A 317 -1.72 20.84 -2.29
C VAL A 317 -2.89 21.83 -2.24
N GLN A 318 -3.23 22.44 -3.38
CA GLN A 318 -4.28 23.46 -3.43
C GLN A 318 -5.67 22.83 -3.20
N THR A 319 -6.12 22.81 -1.94
CA THR A 319 -7.49 22.46 -1.53
C THR A 319 -8.53 23.33 -2.24
N ALA A 320 -9.79 22.92 -2.21
CA ALA A 320 -10.88 23.70 -2.80
C ALA A 320 -10.95 25.12 -2.20
N SER A 321 -10.86 25.23 -0.86
CA SER A 321 -10.83 26.52 -0.17
C SER A 321 -9.63 27.37 -0.57
N LEU A 322 -8.41 26.81 -0.60
CA LEU A 322 -7.23 27.56 -1.04
C LEU A 322 -7.32 27.99 -2.50
N ARG A 323 -7.83 27.13 -3.40
CA ARG A 323 -7.99 27.46 -4.82
C ARG A 323 -9.02 28.57 -5.04
N ILE A 324 -10.10 28.54 -4.28
CA ILE A 324 -11.20 29.51 -4.39
C ILE A 324 -10.86 30.81 -3.65
N CYS A 325 -10.12 30.78 -2.55
CA CYS A 325 -9.78 31.97 -1.77
C CYS A 325 -8.44 32.60 -2.14
N SER A 326 -7.54 31.89 -2.82
CA SER A 326 -6.32 32.49 -3.35
C SER A 326 -6.61 33.42 -4.53
N GLY A 327 -5.82 34.49 -4.65
CA GLY A 327 -5.90 35.41 -5.78
C GLY A 327 -7.15 36.30 -5.80
N LEU A 328 -7.79 36.55 -4.65
CA LEU A 328 -8.98 37.41 -4.57
C LEU A 328 -8.69 38.88 -4.94
N THR A 329 -7.47 39.35 -4.71
CA THR A 329 -7.06 40.72 -5.07
C THR A 329 -6.94 40.85 -6.60
N GLU A 330 -6.23 39.93 -7.24
CA GLU A 330 -6.05 39.88 -8.69
C GLU A 330 -7.38 39.67 -9.41
N ALA A 331 -8.25 38.81 -8.86
CA ALA A 331 -9.60 38.60 -9.37
C ALA A 331 -10.43 39.89 -9.31
N ARG A 332 -10.29 40.68 -8.24
CA ARG A 332 -10.95 41.99 -8.11
C ARG A 332 -10.49 42.97 -9.18
N GLU A 333 -9.18 43.09 -9.36
CA GLU A 333 -8.59 44.02 -10.33
C GLU A 333 -9.03 43.68 -11.76
N ALA A 334 -9.06 42.39 -12.10
CA ALA A 334 -9.59 41.92 -13.37
C ALA A 334 -11.08 42.25 -13.53
N LEU A 335 -11.87 42.04 -12.47
CA LEU A 335 -13.29 42.34 -12.45
C LEU A 335 -13.56 43.83 -12.64
N VAL A 336 -12.90 44.72 -11.88
CA VAL A 336 -13.08 46.18 -11.98
C VAL A 336 -12.67 46.70 -13.35
N ARG A 337 -11.66 46.09 -13.99
CA ARG A 337 -11.25 46.45 -15.34
C ARG A 337 -12.35 46.14 -16.37
N LYS A 338 -13.07 45.03 -16.18
CA LYS A 338 -14.14 44.59 -17.09
C LYS A 338 -15.49 45.25 -16.77
N HIS A 339 -15.72 45.55 -15.49
CA HIS A 339 -16.96 46.07 -14.92
C HIS A 339 -16.67 47.27 -14.00
N PRO A 340 -16.31 48.45 -14.54
CA PRO A 340 -15.90 49.61 -13.74
C PRO A 340 -16.96 50.09 -12.74
N GLU A 341 -18.24 49.85 -13.03
CA GLU A 341 -19.36 50.14 -12.15
C GLU A 341 -19.32 49.36 -10.81
N TRP A 342 -18.50 48.30 -10.72
CA TRP A 342 -18.28 47.50 -9.51
C TRP A 342 -16.97 47.84 -8.78
N ALA A 343 -16.37 49.01 -9.05
CA ALA A 343 -15.15 49.46 -8.36
C ALA A 343 -15.29 49.59 -6.83
N SER A 344 -16.53 49.74 -6.32
CA SER A 344 -16.85 49.85 -4.89
C SER A 344 -16.94 48.51 -4.16
N VAL A 345 -16.83 47.37 -4.86
CA VAL A 345 -16.89 46.05 -4.21
C VAL A 345 -15.74 45.89 -3.23
N PRO A 346 -15.99 45.36 -2.01
CA PRO A 346 -14.99 45.15 -0.99
C PRO A 346 -13.78 44.37 -1.49
N VAL A 347 -12.61 44.72 -0.95
CA VAL A 347 -11.40 43.90 -1.06
C VAL A 347 -11.51 42.82 0.02
N ALA A 348 -11.23 41.56 -0.34
CA ALA A 348 -11.26 40.47 0.61
C ALA A 348 -10.33 40.77 1.82
N PRO A 349 -10.77 40.52 3.06
CA PRO A 349 -9.88 40.60 4.22
C PRO A 349 -8.72 39.61 4.03
N ARG A 350 -7.50 40.04 4.39
CA ARG A 350 -6.28 39.23 4.28
C ARG A 350 -6.20 38.15 5.34
#